data_AF-A0A352MF27-F1
#
_entry.id   AF-A0A352MF27-F1
#
_cell.length_a   1.000
_cell.length_b   1.000
_cell.length_c   1.000
_cell.angle_alpha   90.00
_cell.angle_beta   90.00
_cell.angle_gamma   90.00
#
_symmetry.space_group_name_H-M   'P 1'
#
loop_
_entity.id
_entity.type
_entity.pdbx_description
1 polymer ?
#
loop_
_entity_poly.entity_id
_entity_poly.type
_entity_poly.pdbx_seq_one_letter_code
_entity_poly.pdbx_strand_id
1 'polypeptide(L)'
;MEVANFNEILNHILGIIFIVIIFSVAYAYLKPHQLHKRRLFSTLLLKLSYLFYVLVLCIIVYLSALVKGGLDKVFYGIEFFAFLIVLFAPTIGIFARKLSYFSKKREGYNYFFTVVNLLSVVAILVMYFV
;
A
#
# COMPACT_ATOMS: atom_id res chain seq x y z
N MET A 1 20.60 29.17 -5.83
CA MET A 1 19.29 28.84 -6.45
C MET A 1 19.28 27.47 -7.14
N GLU A 2 20.42 26.83 -7.45
CA GLU A 2 20.43 25.47 -8.06
C GLU A 2 20.01 24.34 -7.11
N VAL A 3 20.35 24.41 -5.82
CA VAL A 3 20.14 23.31 -4.85
C VAL A 3 18.65 23.04 -4.55
N ALA A 4 17.82 24.08 -4.50
CA ALA A 4 16.38 23.96 -4.23
C ALA A 4 15.67 23.20 -5.36
N ASN A 5 16.02 23.51 -6.60
CA ASN A 5 15.45 22.86 -7.79
C ASN A 5 15.87 21.39 -7.89
N PHE A 6 17.11 21.07 -7.51
CA PHE A 6 17.60 19.70 -7.52
C PHE A 6 16.84 18.80 -6.53
N ASN A 7 16.66 19.24 -5.28
CA ASN A 7 15.95 18.44 -4.27
C ASN A 7 14.48 18.20 -4.63
N GLU A 8 13.83 19.22 -5.20
CA GLU A 8 12.44 19.11 -5.65
C GLU A 8 12.30 18.12 -6.82
N ILE A 9 13.20 18.20 -7.81
CA ILE A 9 13.26 17.26 -8.93
C ILE A 9 13.55 15.84 -8.42
N LEU A 10 14.50 15.68 -7.49
CA LEU A 10 14.83 14.39 -6.90
C LEU A 10 13.62 13.77 -6.19
N ASN A 11 12.89 14.56 -5.39
CA ASN A 11 11.68 14.10 -4.71
C ASN A 11 10.59 13.67 -5.68
N HIS A 12 10.40 14.42 -6.79
CA HIS A 12 9.46 14.05 -7.84
C HIS A 12 9.84 12.73 -8.50
N ILE A 13 11.11 12.57 -8.92
CA ILE A 13 11.60 11.34 -9.56
C ILE A 13 11.46 10.15 -8.60
N LEU A 14 11.91 10.29 -7.36
CA LEU A 14 11.82 9.25 -6.34
C LEU A 14 10.37 8.88 -6.04
N GLY A 15 9.48 9.87 -5.92
CA GLY A 15 8.05 9.66 -5.71
C GLY A 15 7.40 8.87 -6.85
N ILE A 16 7.66 9.26 -8.11
CA ILE A 16 7.14 8.57 -9.29
C ILE A 16 7.64 7.12 -9.34
N ILE A 17 8.96 6.92 -9.17
CA ILE A 17 9.56 5.57 -9.16
C ILE A 17 8.93 4.73 -8.04
N PHE A 18 8.75 5.31 -6.85
CA PHE A 18 8.18 4.59 -5.72
C PHE A 18 6.72 4.18 -5.96
N ILE A 19 5.90 5.05 -6.54
CA ILE A 19 4.53 4.73 -6.96
C ILE A 19 4.52 3.59 -7.97
N VAL A 20 5.38 3.67 -9.00
CA VAL A 20 5.49 2.63 -10.03
C VAL A 20 5.87 1.29 -9.41
N ILE A 21 6.81 1.27 -8.47
CA ILE A 21 7.21 0.05 -7.75
C ILE A 21 6.05 -0.51 -6.94
N ILE A 22 5.39 0.31 -6.10
CA ILE A 22 4.26 -0.10 -5.27
C ILE A 22 3.16 -0.72 -6.14
N PHE A 23 2.77 -0.02 -7.20
CA PHE A 23 1.72 -0.47 -8.10
C PHE A 23 2.10 -1.75 -8.85
N SER A 24 3.34 -1.82 -9.37
CA SER A 24 3.82 -2.99 -10.11
C SER A 24 3.87 -4.24 -9.25
N VAL A 25 4.39 -4.11 -8.02
CA VAL A 25 4.39 -5.18 -7.02
C VAL A 25 2.97 -5.61 -6.71
N ALA A 26 2.09 -4.67 -6.33
CA ALA A 26 0.70 -4.98 -6.01
C ALA A 26 -0.01 -5.73 -7.16
N TYR A 27 0.14 -5.25 -8.40
CA TYR A 27 -0.48 -5.85 -9.57
C TYR A 27 0.05 -7.26 -9.86
N ALA A 28 1.38 -7.43 -9.90
CA ALA A 28 2.04 -8.69 -10.21
C ALA A 28 1.65 -9.80 -9.21
N TYR A 29 1.52 -9.45 -7.93
CA TYR A 29 1.26 -10.44 -6.89
C TYR A 29 -0.22 -10.72 -6.66
N LEU A 30 -1.10 -9.73 -6.77
CA LEU A 30 -2.54 -9.90 -6.60
C LEU A 30 -3.18 -10.63 -7.78
N LYS A 31 -2.67 -10.40 -9.01
CA LYS A 31 -3.26 -10.86 -10.28
C LYS A 31 -4.78 -10.62 -10.30
N PRO A 32 -5.22 -9.34 -10.37
CA PRO A 32 -6.62 -8.97 -10.17
C PRO A 32 -7.57 -9.69 -11.14
N HIS A 33 -7.12 -9.91 -12.39
CA HIS A 33 -7.84 -10.61 -13.46
C HIS A 33 -8.20 -12.08 -13.18
N GLN A 34 -7.56 -12.75 -12.21
CA GLN A 34 -7.85 -14.16 -11.89
C GLN A 34 -8.88 -14.31 -10.76
N LEU A 35 -10.16 -14.52 -11.09
CA LEU A 35 -11.22 -14.71 -10.09
C LEU A 35 -11.47 -16.20 -9.78
N HIS A 36 -11.55 -16.53 -8.50
CA HIS A 36 -11.74 -17.91 -8.06
C HIS A 36 -13.23 -18.21 -7.83
N LYS A 37 -13.84 -19.02 -8.71
CA LYS A 37 -15.29 -19.29 -8.75
C LYS A 37 -15.87 -19.92 -7.47
N ARG A 38 -15.08 -20.68 -6.69
CA ARG A 38 -15.56 -21.40 -5.49
C ARG A 38 -15.66 -20.54 -4.22
N ARG A 39 -14.88 -19.45 -4.12
CA ARG A 39 -14.74 -18.60 -2.91
C ARG A 39 -14.76 -17.13 -3.32
N LEU A 40 -15.79 -16.77 -4.08
CA LEU A 40 -15.91 -15.48 -4.75
C LEU A 40 -15.92 -14.32 -3.74
N PHE A 41 -16.81 -14.35 -2.76
CA PHE A 41 -17.00 -13.22 -1.83
C PHE A 41 -15.73 -12.86 -1.03
N SER A 42 -15.18 -13.78 -0.24
CA SER A 42 -14.00 -13.47 0.59
C SER A 42 -12.77 -13.13 -0.26
N THR A 43 -12.60 -13.75 -1.43
CA THR A 43 -11.49 -13.43 -2.34
C THR A 43 -11.66 -12.07 -2.99
N LEU A 44 -12.88 -11.70 -3.40
CA LEU A 44 -13.19 -10.40 -3.96
C LEU A 44 -13.01 -9.29 -2.93
N LEU A 45 -13.53 -9.47 -1.72
CA LEU A 45 -13.37 -8.51 -0.62
C LEU A 45 -11.90 -8.24 -0.32
N LEU A 46 -11.07 -9.29 -0.22
CA LEU A 46 -9.64 -9.14 -0.03
C LEU A 46 -8.99 -8.36 -1.19
N LYS A 47 -9.33 -8.72 -2.44
CA LYS A 47 -8.75 -8.06 -3.62
C LYS A 47 -9.15 -6.60 -3.71
N LEU A 48 -10.42 -6.29 -3.55
CA LEU A 48 -10.96 -4.93 -3.64
C LEU A 48 -10.41 -4.06 -2.52
N SER A 49 -10.44 -4.54 -1.27
CA SER A 49 -9.86 -3.80 -0.14
C SER A 49 -8.37 -3.56 -0.32
N TYR A 50 -7.62 -4.52 -0.86
CA TYR A 50 -6.20 -4.35 -1.14
C TYR A 50 -5.93 -3.35 -2.27
N LEU A 51 -6.69 -3.41 -3.38
CA LEU A 51 -6.57 -2.44 -4.48
C LEU A 51 -6.94 -1.03 -4.02
N PHE A 52 -7.99 -0.91 -3.21
CA PHE A 52 -8.39 0.36 -2.62
C PHE A 52 -7.31 0.92 -1.69
N TYR A 53 -6.74 0.07 -0.83
CA TYR A 53 -5.58 0.42 -0.01
C TYR A 53 -4.39 0.92 -0.85
N VAL A 54 -4.00 0.18 -1.89
CA VAL A 54 -2.89 0.57 -2.77
C VAL A 54 -3.17 1.88 -3.49
N LEU A 55 -4.41 2.12 -3.93
CA LEU A 55 -4.81 3.38 -4.54
C LEU A 55 -4.62 4.55 -3.58
N VAL A 56 -5.14 4.44 -2.36
CA VAL A 56 -5.00 5.48 -1.34
C VAL A 56 -3.53 5.72 -1.00
N LEU A 57 -2.75 4.65 -0.83
CA LEU A 57 -1.31 4.73 -0.59
C LEU A 57 -0.61 5.49 -1.72
N CYS A 58 -0.88 5.16 -2.99
CA CYS A 58 -0.27 5.85 -4.13
C CYS A 58 -0.66 7.34 -4.19
N ILE A 59 -1.91 7.69 -3.88
CA ILE A 59 -2.36 9.09 -3.80
C ILE A 59 -1.59 9.82 -2.71
N ILE A 60 -1.42 9.21 -1.54
CA ILE A 60 -0.75 9.84 -0.41
C ILE A 60 0.75 10.00 -0.69
N VAL A 61 1.40 8.98 -1.26
CA VAL A 61 2.79 9.09 -1.73
C VAL A 61 2.94 10.20 -2.77
N TYR A 62 2.02 10.29 -3.73
CA TYR A 62 2.01 11.35 -4.74
C TYR A 62 1.93 12.74 -4.09
N LEU A 63 0.96 12.94 -3.20
CA LEU A 63 0.80 14.23 -2.51
C LEU A 63 2.01 14.56 -1.62
N SER A 64 2.55 13.58 -0.91
CA SER A 64 3.73 13.78 -0.07
C SER A 64 4.97 14.16 -0.88
N ALA A 65 5.23 13.45 -1.98
CA ALA A 65 6.43 13.65 -2.79
C ALA A 65 6.35 14.90 -3.69
N LEU A 66 5.19 15.18 -4.30
CA LEU A 66 5.04 16.28 -5.28
C LEU A 66 4.49 17.57 -4.69
N VAL A 67 3.75 17.51 -3.57
CA VAL A 67 3.08 18.71 -2.99
C VAL A 67 3.72 19.15 -1.68
N LYS A 68 4.10 18.22 -0.80
CA LYS A 68 4.63 18.52 0.54
C LYS A 68 6.17 18.42 0.66
N GLY A 69 6.88 18.28 -0.46
CA GLY A 69 8.34 18.35 -0.49
C GLY A 69 9.07 17.10 0.01
N GLY A 70 8.41 15.94 0.06
CA GLY A 70 9.04 14.64 0.34
C GLY A 70 8.29 13.77 1.36
N LEU A 71 8.47 12.45 1.28
CA LEU A 71 7.92 11.50 2.25
C LEU A 71 8.53 11.67 3.65
N ASP A 72 9.80 12.03 3.73
CA ASP A 72 10.54 12.30 4.97
C ASP A 72 10.07 13.57 5.70
N LYS A 73 9.44 14.48 4.96
CA LYS A 73 8.81 15.70 5.50
C LYS A 73 7.41 15.45 6.02
N VAL A 74 6.67 14.56 5.37
CA VAL A 74 5.28 14.23 5.76
C VAL A 74 5.24 13.21 6.88
N PHE A 75 6.10 12.21 6.86
CA PHE A 75 6.17 11.19 7.89
C PHE A 75 7.53 11.28 8.57
N TYR A 76 7.60 11.91 9.74
CA TYR A 76 8.84 12.12 10.47
C TYR A 76 8.90 11.31 11.77
N GLY A 77 10.10 10.86 12.14
CA GLY A 77 10.31 10.13 13.39
C GLY A 77 9.47 8.84 13.46
N ILE A 78 8.62 8.73 14.49
CA ILE A 78 7.81 7.52 14.74
C ILE A 78 6.77 7.25 13.63
N GLU A 79 6.24 8.31 13.02
CA GLU A 79 5.25 8.21 11.95
C GLU A 79 5.83 7.58 10.70
N PHE A 80 7.13 7.80 10.44
CA PHE A 80 7.82 7.14 9.34
C PHE A 80 7.84 5.62 9.51
N PHE A 81 8.14 5.14 10.72
CA PHE A 81 8.12 3.70 11.01
C PHE A 81 6.70 3.12 10.95
N ALA A 82 5.70 3.85 11.44
CA ALA A 82 4.30 3.45 11.30
C ALA A 82 3.90 3.38 9.82
N PHE A 83 4.31 4.35 8.99
CA PHE A 83 4.12 4.34 7.55
C PHE A 83 4.78 3.11 6.90
N LEU A 84 6.01 2.74 7.28
CA LEU A 84 6.66 1.54 6.76
C LEU A 84 5.89 0.26 7.11
N ILE A 85 5.37 0.14 8.34
CA ILE A 85 4.54 -1.00 8.72
C ILE A 85 3.30 -1.05 7.82
N VAL A 86 2.64 0.09 7.64
CA VAL A 86 1.44 0.15 6.82
C VAL A 86 1.75 -0.13 5.34
N LEU A 87 2.88 0.34 4.81
CA LEU A 87 3.35 0.11 3.46
C LEU A 87 3.53 -1.40 3.18
N PHE A 88 4.19 -2.11 4.09
CA PHE A 88 4.62 -3.49 3.86
C PHE A 88 3.61 -4.54 4.34
N ALA A 89 2.91 -4.34 5.46
CA ALA A 89 2.10 -5.39 6.08
C ALA A 89 0.97 -5.93 5.17
N PRO A 90 0.14 -5.10 4.50
CA PRO A 90 -0.86 -5.57 3.54
C PRO A 90 -0.25 -6.38 2.39
N THR A 91 0.87 -5.90 1.84
CA THR A 91 1.55 -6.51 0.68
C THR A 91 2.16 -7.86 1.04
N ILE A 92 2.83 -7.95 2.20
CA ILE A 92 3.32 -9.21 2.77
C ILE A 92 2.15 -10.16 3.04
N GLY A 93 1.01 -9.63 3.49
CA GLY A 93 -0.23 -10.38 3.64
C GLY A 93 -0.69 -11.06 2.36
N ILE A 94 -0.64 -10.36 1.23
CA ILE A 94 -0.96 -10.96 -0.08
C ILE A 94 0.06 -12.05 -0.45
N PHE A 95 1.34 -11.88 -0.11
CA PHE A 95 2.37 -12.89 -0.37
C PHE A 95 2.18 -14.14 0.50
N ALA A 96 2.04 -13.95 1.80
CA ALA A 96 1.89 -15.03 2.77
C ALA A 96 0.64 -15.87 2.49
N ARG A 97 -0.41 -15.30 1.89
CA ARG A 97 -1.60 -16.04 1.43
C ARG A 97 -1.28 -17.23 0.51
N LYS A 98 -0.16 -17.19 -0.21
CA LYS A 98 0.28 -18.26 -1.13
C LYS A 98 0.97 -19.41 -0.41
N LEU A 99 1.36 -19.25 0.86
CA LEU A 99 2.01 -20.29 1.65
C LEU A 99 1.04 -21.42 2.00
N SER A 100 1.54 -22.66 1.98
CA SER A 100 0.74 -23.88 2.21
C SER A 100 -0.01 -23.86 3.54
N TYR A 101 0.59 -23.28 4.59
CA TYR A 101 -0.01 -23.15 5.93
C TYR A 101 -1.38 -22.45 5.89
N PHE A 102 -1.52 -21.37 5.13
CA PHE A 102 -2.75 -20.58 5.05
C PHE A 102 -3.76 -21.12 4.03
N SER A 103 -3.40 -22.12 3.24
CA SER A 103 -4.29 -22.70 2.21
C SER A 103 -5.53 -23.37 2.81
N LYS A 104 -5.40 -23.95 4.02
CA LYS A 104 -6.47 -24.67 4.73
C LYS A 104 -7.49 -23.75 5.40
N LYS A 105 -7.10 -22.55 5.83
CA LYS A 105 -7.98 -21.53 6.46
C LYS A 105 -8.09 -20.25 5.61
N ARG A 106 -8.14 -20.43 4.29
CA ARG A 106 -8.06 -19.34 3.30
C ARG A 106 -9.13 -18.27 3.45
N GLU A 107 -10.33 -18.67 3.87
CA GLU A 107 -11.45 -17.72 4.03
C GLU A 107 -11.26 -16.80 5.22
N GLY A 108 -10.94 -17.34 6.41
CA GLY A 108 -10.62 -16.52 7.58
C GLY A 108 -9.42 -15.60 7.34
N TYR A 109 -8.39 -16.11 6.65
CA TYR A 109 -7.24 -15.30 6.23
C TYR A 109 -7.65 -14.11 5.36
N ASN A 110 -8.52 -14.34 4.38
CA ASN A 110 -9.01 -13.28 3.49
C ASN A 110 -9.77 -12.19 4.27
N TYR A 111 -10.64 -12.57 5.21
CA TYR A 111 -11.37 -11.59 6.02
C TYR A 111 -10.44 -10.80 6.94
N PHE A 112 -9.51 -11.48 7.62
CA PHE A 112 -8.52 -10.82 8.46
C PHE A 112 -7.73 -9.77 7.68
N PHE A 113 -7.18 -10.14 6.51
CA PHE A 113 -6.43 -9.18 5.71
C PHE A 113 -7.30 -8.12 5.04
N THR A 114 -8.58 -8.38 4.81
CA THR A 114 -9.53 -7.33 4.41
C THR A 114 -9.61 -6.24 5.48
N VAL A 115 -9.72 -6.63 6.76
CA VAL A 115 -9.73 -5.69 7.89
C VAL A 115 -8.39 -4.95 7.99
N VAL A 116 -7.27 -5.66 7.88
CA VAL A 116 -5.92 -5.04 7.88
C VAL A 116 -5.80 -3.99 6.77
N ASN A 117 -6.24 -4.29 5.54
CA ASN A 117 -6.20 -3.33 4.44
C ASN A 117 -7.01 -2.04 4.75
N LEU A 118 -8.20 -2.19 5.35
CA LEU A 118 -9.03 -1.04 5.71
C LEU A 118 -8.44 -0.23 6.86
N LEU A 119 -7.88 -0.90 7.88
CA LEU A 119 -7.16 -0.22 8.96
C LEU A 119 -5.92 0.51 8.44
N SER A 120 -5.21 -0.07 7.48
CA SER A 120 -4.08 0.57 6.79
C SER A 120 -4.51 1.84 6.06
N VAL A 121 -5.67 1.85 5.40
CA VAL A 121 -6.24 3.07 4.79
C VAL A 121 -6.49 4.13 5.84
N VAL A 122 -7.19 3.78 6.93
CA VAL A 122 -7.49 4.72 8.01
C VAL A 122 -6.20 5.27 8.62
N ALA A 123 -5.23 4.41 8.90
CA ALA A 123 -3.94 4.80 9.48
C ALA A 123 -3.19 5.78 8.56
N ILE A 124 -3.08 5.50 7.25
CA ILE A 124 -2.43 6.42 6.31
C ILE A 124 -3.13 7.77 6.27
N LEU A 125 -4.47 7.78 6.23
CA LEU A 125 -5.23 9.03 6.19
C LEU A 125 -5.02 9.84 7.48
N VAL A 126 -5.05 9.19 8.64
CA VAL A 126 -4.79 9.84 9.93
C VAL A 126 -3.38 10.41 9.94
N MET A 127 -2.35 9.62 9.61
CA MET A 127 -0.96 10.08 9.58
C MET A 127 -0.70 11.21 8.58
N TYR A 128 -1.53 11.37 7.55
CA TYR A 128 -1.35 12.41 6.54
C TYR A 128 -2.05 13.74 6.88
N PHE A 129 -3.19 13.67 7.57
CA PHE A 129 -4.07 14.82 7.83
C PHE A 129 -3.97 15.39 9.23
N VAL A 130 -3.53 14.60 10.21
CA VAL A 130 -3.33 15.01 11.62
C VAL A 130 -1.86 15.33 11.82
#